data_AF-E6K069-F1
#
_entry.id   AF-E6K069-F1
#
_cell.length_a   1.000
_cell.length_b   1.000
_cell.length_c   1.000
_cell.angle_alpha   90.00
_cell.angle_beta   90.00
_cell.angle_gamma   90.00
#
_symmetry.space_group_name_H-M   'P 1'
#
loop_
_entity.id
_entity.type
_entity.pdbx_description
1 polymer ?
#
loop_
_entity_poly.entity_id
_entity_poly.type
_entity_poly.pdbx_seq_one_letter_code
_entity_poly.pdbx_strand_id
1 'polypeptide(L)' 'MGIRSRERPGEVFMELCDLYSKDRVRLGRTMVRGDAQPQGTFRIIVHSCLFNSKGLMLVQKRQGTKESWSNL' A
#
# COMPACT_ATOMS: atom_id res chain seq x y z
N MET A 1 -14.97 -8.61 -6.66
CA MET A 1 -15.87 -9.12 -5.61
C MET A 1 -15.09 -9.15 -4.30
N GLY A 2 -15.01 -8.02 -3.60
CA GLY A 2 -14.38 -7.95 -2.27
C GLY A 2 -15.42 -8.25 -1.22
N ILE A 3 -15.13 -9.22 -0.33
CA ILE A 3 -15.96 -9.54 0.83
C ILE A 3 -15.97 -8.29 1.72
N ARG A 4 -17.06 -7.53 1.68
CA ARG A 4 -17.30 -6.44 2.63
C ARG A 4 -17.64 -7.06 3.97
N SER A 5 -16.63 -7.26 4.81
CA SER A 5 -16.83 -7.46 6.25
C SER A 5 -17.56 -6.24 6.80
N ARG A 6 -18.66 -6.46 7.52
CA ARG A 6 -19.51 -5.45 8.17
C ARG A 6 -18.68 -4.34 8.84
N GLU A 7 -18.82 -3.11 8.37
CA GLU A 7 -18.25 -1.91 9.00
C GLU A 7 -19.16 -1.44 10.15
N ARG A 8 -18.60 -1.21 11.34
CA ARG A 8 -19.32 -0.60 12.48
C ARG A 8 -19.03 0.91 12.50
N PRO A 9 -20.06 1.79 12.64
CA PRO A 9 -19.83 3.23 12.74
C PRO A 9 -18.95 3.58 13.96
N GLY A 10 -17.81 4.23 13.72
CA GLY A 10 -16.87 4.67 14.76
C GLY A 10 -15.55 3.89 14.87
N GLU A 11 -15.39 2.79 14.13
CA GLU A 11 -14.14 2.02 14.12
C GLU A 11 -13.14 2.62 13.12
N VAL A 12 -12.10 3.30 13.62
CA VAL A 12 -11.00 3.82 12.78
C VAL A 12 -10.06 2.67 12.44
N PHE A 13 -10.13 2.17 11.21
CA PHE A 13 -9.21 1.14 10.75
C PHE A 13 -7.88 1.75 10.33
N MET A 14 -6.83 1.46 11.11
CA MET A 14 -5.45 1.73 10.75
C MET A 14 -4.93 0.60 9.86
N GLU A 15 -4.44 0.94 8.68
CA GLU A 15 -3.80 -0.06 7.81
C GLU A 15 -2.46 -0.50 8.41
N LEU A 16 -2.23 -1.81 8.47
CA LEU A 16 -0.99 -2.40 8.97
C LEU A 16 -0.13 -2.93 7.82
N CYS A 17 1.17 -2.64 7.86
CA CYS A 17 2.17 -3.19 6.95
C CYS A 17 3.06 -4.19 7.69
N ASP A 18 3.28 -5.37 7.10
CA ASP A 18 4.30 -6.32 7.56
C ASP A 18 5.71 -5.72 7.42
N LEU A 19 6.56 -6.02 8.40
CA LEU A 19 7.97 -5.64 8.42
C LEU A 19 8.87 -6.79 7.93
N TYR A 20 9.87 -6.42 7.15
CA TYR A 20 10.83 -7.31 6.50
C TYR A 20 12.26 -6.90 6.81
N SER A 21 13.18 -7.86 6.73
CA SER A 21 14.62 -7.58 6.63
C SER A 21 14.97 -7.00 5.25
N LYS A 22 16.20 -6.51 5.09
CA LYS A 22 16.74 -6.06 3.79
C LYS A 22 16.69 -7.17 2.72
N ASP A 23 16.79 -8.42 3.16
CA ASP A 23 16.78 -9.62 2.31
C ASP A 23 15.35 -10.14 2.08
N ARG A 24 14.33 -9.34 2.38
CA ARG A 24 12.90 -9.64 2.20
C ARG A 24 12.40 -10.83 3.02
N VAL A 25 13.05 -11.14 4.13
CA VAL A 25 12.55 -12.13 5.10
C VAL A 25 11.54 -11.46 6.01
N ARG A 26 10.33 -12.02 6.12
CA ARG A 26 9.27 -11.50 7.00
C ARG A 26 9.70 -11.64 8.47
N LEU A 27 9.58 -10.56 9.25
CA LEU A 27 10.02 -10.51 10.64
C LEU A 27 8.94 -10.89 11.66
N GLY A 28 7.72 -11.22 11.21
CA GLY A 28 6.59 -11.53 12.10
C GLY A 28 6.05 -10.33 12.89
N ARG A 29 6.38 -9.11 12.48
CA ARG A 29 5.93 -7.85 13.11
C ARG A 29 5.24 -6.96 12.07
N THR A 30 4.38 -6.06 12.54
CA THR A 30 3.66 -5.08 11.71
C THR A 30 3.90 -3.65 12.19
N MET A 31 3.62 -2.67 11.34
CA MET A 31 3.57 -1.23 11.67
C MET A 31 2.32 -0.59 11.08
N VAL A 32 1.86 0.53 11.63
CA VAL A 32 0.80 1.34 11.00
C VAL A 32 1.35 2.04 9.76
N ARG A 33 0.59 2.01 8.67
CA ARG A 33 0.95 2.68 7.42
C ARG A 33 0.91 4.20 7.61
N GLY A 34 2.04 4.85 7.36
CA GLY A 34 2.18 6.32 7.47
C GLY A 34 3.14 6.73 8.60
N ASP A 35 3.27 5.88 9.62
CA ASP A 35 4.21 6.11 10.72
C ASP A 35 5.68 5.99 10.27
N ALA A 36 6.57 6.48 11.13
CA ALA A 36 8.01 6.35 10.93
C ALA A 36 8.42 4.88 10.81
N GLN A 37 9.12 4.55 9.73
CA GLN A 37 9.62 3.20 9.49
C GLN A 37 10.66 2.85 10.59
N PRO A 38 10.49 1.74 11.33
CA PRO A 38 11.48 1.33 12.33
C PRO A 38 12.85 1.07 11.68
N GLN A 39 13.91 1.47 12.35
CA GLN A 39 15.28 1.33 11.85
C GLN A 39 15.61 -0.13 11.48
N GLY A 40 16.27 -0.31 10.33
CA GLY A 40 16.69 -1.64 9.84
C GLY A 40 15.55 -2.53 9.34
N THR A 41 14.32 -2.00 9.25
CA THR A 41 13.16 -2.73 8.72
C THR A 41 12.66 -2.12 7.43
N PHE A 42 12.00 -2.94 6.63
CA PHE A 42 11.49 -2.58 5.32
C PHE A 42 10.05 -3.04 5.15
N ARG A 43 9.32 -2.45 4.20
CA ARG A 43 7.99 -2.88 3.78
C ARG A 43 8.03 -3.23 2.29
N ILE A 44 7.23 -4.21 1.88
CA ILE A 44 7.12 -4.58 0.46
C ILE A 44 6.16 -3.61 -0.24
N ILE A 45 6.58 -3.11 -1.40
CA ILE A 45 5.76 -2.31 -2.31
C ILE A 45 5.61 -3.07 -3.62
N VAL A 46 4.40 -3.11 -4.16
CA VAL A 46 4.09 -3.73 -5.47
C VAL A 46 3.69 -2.63 -6.44
N HIS A 47 4.31 -2.62 -7.61
CA HIS A 47 3.90 -1.80 -8.75
C HIS A 47 3.29 -2.71 -9.81
N SER A 48 2.08 -2.37 -10.26
CA SER A 48 1.38 -3.12 -11.31
C SER A 48 1.27 -2.26 -12.56
N CYS A 49 1.59 -2.84 -13.71
CA CYS A 49 1.41 -2.21 -15.03
C CYS A 49 0.42 -3.03 -15.85
N LEU A 50 -0.68 -2.41 -16.27
CA LEU A 50 -1.71 -3.06 -17.08
C LEU A 50 -1.55 -2.66 -18.55
N PHE A 51 -1.58 -3.64 -19.45
CA PHE A 51 -1.49 -3.44 -20.89
C PHE A 51 -2.77 -3.92 -21.56
N ASN A 52 -3.29 -3.16 -22.53
CA ASN A 52 -4.41 -3.63 -23.36
C ASN A 52 -3.92 -4.56 -24.49
N SER A 53 -4.84 -5.11 -25.28
CA SER A 53 -4.51 -6.02 -26.40
C SER A 53 -3.66 -5.39 -27.52
N LYS A 54 -3.49 -4.06 -27.51
CA LYS A 54 -2.64 -3.31 -28.45
C LYS A 54 -1.23 -3.04 -27.88
N GLY A 55 -0.92 -3.54 -26.67
CA GLY A 55 0.37 -3.30 -26.01
C GLY A 55 0.51 -1.91 -25.39
N LEU A 56 -0.57 -1.14 -25.26
CA LEU A 56 -0.53 0.19 -24.63
C LEU A 56 -0.70 0.06 -23.11
N MET A 57 0.16 0.74 -22.35
CA MET A 57 0.13 0.75 -20.89
C MET A 57 -0.91 1.74 -20.34
N LEU A 58 -1.66 1.33 -19.33
CA LEU A 58 -2.51 2.22 -18.54
C LEU A 58 -1.63 3.09 -17.63
N VAL A 59 -1.62 4.40 -17.85
CA VAL A 59 -0.92 5.38 -17.00
C VAL A 59 -1.92 6.00 -16.04
N GLN A 60 -1.63 5.93 -14.74
CA GLN A 60 -2.46 6.51 -13.68
C GLN A 60 -2.13 7.99 -13.47
N LYS A 61 -3.17 8.82 -13.29
CA LYS A 61 -3.07 10.15 -12.67
C LYS A 61 -3.61 10.07 -11.24
N ARG A 62 -2.79 10.44 -10.26
CA ARG A 62 -3.13 10.45 -8.84
C ARG A 62 -4.09 11.59 -8.53
N GLN A 63 -4.97 11.33 -7.58
CA GLN A 63 -5.94 12.32 -7.12
C GLN A 63 -5.25 13.47 -6.39
N GLY A 64 -5.83 14.67 -6.50
CA GLY A 64 -5.33 15.89 -5.87
C GLY A 64 -5.27 15.85 -4.34
N THR A 65 -6.04 14.96 -3.73
CA THR A 65 -6.14 14.78 -2.27
C THR A 65 -5.20 13.70 -1.71
N LYS A 66 -4.33 13.12 -2.54
CA LYS A 66 -3.30 12.19 -2.04
C LYS A 66 -2.23 12.97 -1.28
N GLU A 67 -1.98 12.56 -0.04
CA GLU A 67 -0.96 13.17 0.83
C GLU A 67 0.45 13.19 0.21
N SER A 68 0.80 12.12 -0.53
CA SER A 68 2.09 11.99 -1.19
C SER A 68 1.90 11.91 -2.71
N TRP A 69 2.75 12.61 -3.48
CA TRP A 69 2.75 12.65 -4.95
C TRP A 69 1.37 13.01 -5.55
N SER A 70 0.75 14.06 -5.04
CA SER A 70 -0.55 14.54 -5.52
C SER A 70 -0.48 15.00 -6.98
N ASN A 71 -1.53 14.74 -7.76
CA ASN A 71 -1.67 15.11 -9.18
C ASN A 71 -0.64 14.52 -10.16
N LEU A 72 0.24 13.62 -9.71
CA LEU A 72 1.19 12.89 -10.55
C LEU A 72 0.52 11.76 -11.32
#